data_AF-A0A3B0YGB2-F1
#
_entry.id   AF-A0A3B0YGB2-F1
#
_cell.length_a   1.000
_cell.length_b   1.000
_cell.length_c   1.000
_cell.angle_alpha   90.00
_cell.angle_beta   90.00
_cell.angle_gamma   90.00
#
_symmetry.space_group_name_H-M   'P 1'
#
loop_
_entity.id
_entity.type
_entity.pdbx_description
1 polymer ?
#
loop_
_entity_poly.entity_id
_entity_poly.type
_entity_poly.pdbx_seq_one_letter_code
_entity_poly.pdbx_strand_id
1 'polypeptide(L)'
;MHNAGNNRNIRWLLILVGPILVYSQGAFAFPTKLFGYSQHPQSDNRVFGQWMQALERHIRTDVPEGDCDRPHFNRCHLRHWQAFLNSLKGRSRSEQLDAVNRYANQKAYILDIDNYGVEDYWAVVREFLYNNGDCEDYAITKLFSLRWLGFSMDELRIVVLQDTNLRIPHAVLAVADADDILILDNQSQEVISHRDIVHYAPVYSINENHWWIHLPN
;
A
#
# COMPACT_ATOMS: atom_id res chain seq x y z
N MET A 1 -58.36 45.68 43.21
CA MET A 1 -58.20 44.30 42.71
C MET A 1 -56.80 44.19 42.11
N HIS A 2 -55.99 43.30 42.68
CA HIS A 2 -54.60 43.00 42.29
C HIS A 2 -54.53 42.43 40.86
N ASN A 3 -53.46 42.73 40.11
CA ASN A 3 -52.76 41.63 39.43
C ASN A 3 -51.28 41.94 39.16
N ALA A 4 -50.45 41.00 39.59
CA ALA A 4 -49.00 41.05 39.61
C ALA A 4 -48.41 40.65 38.25
N GLY A 5 -47.25 41.24 37.93
CA GLY A 5 -46.44 40.86 36.77
C GLY A 5 -45.92 39.42 36.88
N ASN A 6 -45.85 38.74 35.74
CA ASN A 6 -45.20 37.44 35.63
C ASN A 6 -44.10 37.51 34.57
N ASN A 7 -42.86 37.44 35.05
CA ASN A 7 -41.63 37.51 34.28
C ASN A 7 -41.24 36.08 33.87
N ARG A 8 -41.30 35.73 32.57
CA ARG A 8 -40.94 34.40 32.09
C ARG A 8 -39.43 34.31 31.84
N ASN A 9 -38.75 33.54 32.68
CA ASN A 9 -37.35 33.16 32.53
C ASN A 9 -37.14 32.23 31.32
N ILE A 10 -36.33 32.65 30.35
CA ILE A 10 -35.82 31.80 29.26
C ILE A 10 -34.47 31.22 29.73
N ARG A 11 -34.42 29.91 29.97
CA ARG A 11 -33.18 29.17 30.22
C ARG A 11 -32.52 28.84 28.88
N TRP A 12 -31.37 29.44 28.61
CA TRP A 12 -30.49 29.03 27.52
C TRP A 12 -29.76 27.73 27.90
N LEU A 13 -30.01 26.64 27.16
CA LEU A 13 -29.24 25.41 27.26
C LEU A 13 -27.95 25.60 26.45
N LEU A 14 -26.82 25.82 27.12
CA LEU A 14 -25.50 25.84 26.49
C LEU A 14 -25.11 24.39 26.16
N ILE A 15 -25.21 23.99 24.89
CA ILE A 15 -24.62 22.75 24.40
C ILE A 15 -23.12 22.98 24.26
N LEU A 16 -22.35 22.45 25.22
CA LEU A 16 -20.89 22.40 25.16
C LEU A 16 -20.48 21.39 24.07
N VAL A 17 -20.19 21.89 22.87
CA VAL A 17 -19.52 21.10 21.83
C VAL A 17 -18.03 21.03 22.22
N GLY A 18 -17.67 19.96 22.93
CA GLY A 18 -16.27 19.68 23.25
C GLY A 18 -15.47 19.35 21.98
N PRO A 19 -14.16 19.67 21.94
CA PRO A 19 -13.33 19.38 20.78
C PRO A 19 -13.27 17.86 20.55
N ILE A 20 -13.64 17.43 19.35
CA ILE A 20 -13.45 16.05 18.91
C ILE A 20 -11.94 15.86 18.77
N LEU A 21 -11.34 15.13 19.73
CA LEU A 21 -9.95 14.68 19.64
C LEU A 21 -9.86 13.66 18.49
N VAL A 22 -9.41 14.12 17.33
CA VAL A 22 -9.02 13.23 16.23
C VAL A 22 -7.70 12.59 16.65
N TYR A 23 -7.75 11.33 17.11
CA TYR A 23 -6.56 10.51 17.28
C TYR A 23 -5.98 10.22 15.89
N SER A 24 -4.88 10.87 15.52
CA SER A 24 -4.04 10.36 14.43
C SER A 24 -3.42 9.07 14.93
N GLN A 25 -3.78 7.92 14.35
CA GLN A 25 -2.99 6.72 14.55
C GLN A 25 -1.58 7.03 14.04
N GLY A 26 -0.60 7.07 14.95
CA GLY A 26 0.80 7.27 14.59
C GLY A 26 1.29 6.09 13.76
N ALA A 27 2.24 6.34 12.86
CA ALA A 27 2.86 5.30 12.05
C ALA A 27 3.48 4.21 12.96
N PHE A 28 3.31 2.94 12.59
CA PHE A 28 3.97 1.85 13.31
C PHE A 28 5.46 1.77 12.95
N ALA A 29 6.30 1.49 13.95
CA ALA A 29 7.68 1.13 13.67
C ALA A 29 7.72 -0.26 13.02
N PHE A 30 8.52 -0.42 11.96
CA PHE A 30 8.66 -1.73 11.32
C PHE A 30 9.36 -2.72 12.27
N PRO A 31 8.76 -3.88 12.58
CA PRO A 31 9.37 -4.88 13.46
C PRO A 31 10.75 -5.35 13.02
N THR A 32 11.57 -5.84 13.96
CA THR A 32 12.99 -6.14 13.72
C THR A 32 13.25 -7.45 13.00
N LYS A 33 12.27 -8.35 12.92
CA LYS A 33 12.34 -9.63 12.20
C LYS A 33 11.24 -9.76 11.17
N LEU A 34 11.55 -10.41 10.05
CA LEU A 34 10.60 -10.69 8.97
C LEU A 34 10.80 -12.13 8.52
N PHE A 35 9.73 -12.92 8.47
CA PHE A 35 9.75 -14.38 8.21
C PHE A 35 10.74 -15.17 9.09
N GLY A 36 11.04 -14.64 10.29
CA GLY A 36 12.05 -15.22 11.19
C GLY A 36 13.49 -14.80 10.89
N TYR A 37 13.76 -14.03 9.85
CA TYR A 37 15.10 -13.53 9.48
C TYR A 37 15.41 -12.22 10.20
N SER A 38 16.71 -11.99 10.47
CA SER A 38 17.22 -10.73 11.00
C SER A 38 17.40 -9.70 9.88
N GLN A 39 17.07 -8.44 10.17
CA GLN A 39 17.06 -7.34 9.20
C GLN A 39 18.23 -6.39 9.44
N HIS A 40 19.08 -6.22 8.43
CA HIS A 40 20.28 -5.37 8.54
C HIS A 40 20.19 -4.19 7.57
N PRO A 41 19.97 -2.95 8.09
CA PRO A 41 19.85 -1.77 7.24
C PRO A 41 21.17 -1.48 6.53
N GLN A 42 21.06 -0.98 5.31
CA GLN A 42 22.20 -0.66 4.45
C GLN A 42 22.14 0.83 4.07
N SER A 43 23.31 1.45 3.94
CA SER A 43 23.44 2.91 3.75
C SER A 43 23.51 3.37 2.28
N ASP A 44 23.58 2.44 1.33
CA ASP A 44 23.78 2.74 -0.10
C ASP A 44 22.68 2.12 -0.96
N ASN A 45 21.79 2.94 -1.50
CA ASN A 45 20.68 2.51 -2.36
C ASN A 45 21.06 2.34 -3.84
N ARG A 46 22.33 2.59 -4.23
CA ARG A 46 22.81 2.45 -5.63
C ARG A 46 22.66 1.05 -6.20
N VAL A 47 22.49 0.05 -5.33
CA VAL A 47 22.28 -1.35 -5.72
C VAL A 47 20.89 -1.57 -6.36
N PHE A 48 19.92 -0.68 -6.13
CA PHE A 48 18.53 -0.83 -6.62
C PHE A 48 18.17 0.16 -7.72
N GLY A 49 18.94 0.12 -8.81
CA GLY A 49 18.69 0.97 -9.98
C GLY A 49 17.27 0.85 -10.53
N GLN A 50 16.70 -0.36 -10.58
CA GLN A 50 15.34 -0.59 -11.10
C GLN A 50 14.26 0.06 -10.24
N TRP A 51 14.27 -0.16 -8.92
CA TRP A 51 13.34 0.50 -8.00
C TRP A 51 13.41 2.02 -8.09
N MET A 52 14.63 2.59 -8.08
CA MET A 52 14.79 4.04 -8.18
C MET A 52 14.29 4.58 -9.53
N GLN A 53 14.50 3.84 -10.62
CA GLN A 53 13.97 4.20 -11.92
C GLN A 53 12.44 4.10 -11.96
N ALA A 54 11.83 3.05 -11.39
CA ALA A 54 10.39 2.90 -11.30
C ALA A 54 9.76 4.04 -10.48
N LEU A 55 10.37 4.39 -9.34
CA LEU A 55 9.96 5.53 -8.53
C LEU A 55 10.06 6.86 -9.30
N GLU A 56 11.18 7.12 -9.97
CA GLU A 56 11.37 8.34 -10.77
C GLU A 56 10.37 8.41 -11.93
N ARG A 57 10.13 7.29 -12.62
CA ARG A 57 9.10 7.19 -13.67
C ARG A 57 7.71 7.43 -13.09
N HIS A 58 7.38 6.88 -11.93
CA HIS A 58 6.06 7.05 -11.32
C HIS A 58 5.81 8.53 -10.98
N ILE A 59 6.79 9.22 -10.38
CA ILE A 59 6.71 10.65 -10.07
C ILE A 59 6.53 11.50 -11.33
N ARG A 60 7.16 11.12 -12.46
CA ARG A 60 7.10 11.87 -13.73
C ARG A 60 5.85 11.58 -14.57
N THR A 61 5.36 10.35 -14.56
CA THR A 61 4.41 9.83 -15.56
C THR A 61 2.97 9.77 -15.05
N ASP A 62 2.73 9.93 -13.75
CA ASP A 62 1.38 9.90 -13.16
C ASP A 62 0.63 11.24 -13.27
N VAL A 63 0.57 11.78 -14.49
CA VAL A 63 -0.32 12.90 -14.88
C VAL A 63 -1.77 12.42 -15.08
N PRO A 64 -2.81 13.19 -14.74
CA PRO A 64 -4.19 12.76 -14.95
C PRO A 64 -4.46 12.27 -16.39
N GLU A 65 -5.14 11.13 -16.53
CA GLU A 65 -5.60 10.65 -17.84
C GLU A 65 -6.52 11.70 -18.50
N GLY A 66 -6.42 11.86 -19.82
CA GLY A 66 -7.22 12.81 -20.60
C GLY A 66 -8.69 12.39 -20.73
N ASP A 67 -9.35 12.80 -21.82
CA ASP A 67 -10.76 12.50 -22.05
C ASP A 67 -11.06 10.98 -22.05
N CYS A 68 -12.00 10.60 -21.19
CA CYS A 68 -12.37 9.25 -20.83
C CYS A 68 -13.72 8.81 -21.40
N ASP A 69 -14.36 9.62 -22.24
CA ASP A 69 -15.73 9.38 -22.69
C ASP A 69 -15.82 8.46 -23.93
N ARG A 70 -14.73 7.76 -24.28
CA ARG A 70 -14.71 6.83 -25.43
C ARG A 70 -15.12 5.40 -25.04
N PRO A 71 -16.16 4.82 -25.67
CA PRO A 71 -16.79 3.59 -25.18
C PRO A 71 -16.05 2.28 -25.46
N HIS A 72 -15.03 2.26 -26.34
CA HIS A 72 -14.49 1.00 -26.87
C HIS A 72 -13.22 0.44 -26.21
N PHE A 73 -12.56 1.22 -25.35
CA PHE A 73 -11.48 0.73 -24.52
C PHE A 73 -11.56 1.54 -23.24
N ASN A 74 -11.79 0.91 -22.09
CA ASN A 74 -11.84 1.60 -20.80
C ASN A 74 -10.44 2.07 -20.43
N ARG A 75 -9.96 3.13 -21.08
CA ARG A 75 -8.59 3.65 -20.96
C ARG A 75 -8.40 4.50 -19.71
N CYS A 76 -9.33 4.47 -18.76
CA CYS A 76 -9.27 5.34 -17.59
C CYS A 76 -8.99 4.57 -16.30
N HIS A 77 -8.03 3.65 -16.40
CA HIS A 77 -7.67 2.78 -15.29
C HIS A 77 -7.07 3.57 -14.12
N LEU A 78 -6.28 4.61 -14.38
CA LEU A 78 -5.73 5.47 -13.32
C LEU A 78 -6.86 6.23 -12.62
N ARG A 79 -7.81 6.79 -13.37
CA ARG A 79 -8.97 7.49 -12.77
C ARG A 79 -9.83 6.55 -11.92
N HIS A 80 -10.06 5.32 -12.38
CA HIS A 80 -10.79 4.31 -11.60
C HIS A 80 -10.03 3.89 -10.35
N TRP A 81 -8.72 3.68 -10.44
CA TRP A 81 -7.87 3.42 -9.30
C TRP A 81 -7.90 4.56 -8.28
N GLN A 82 -7.76 5.81 -8.72
CA GLN A 82 -7.88 6.98 -7.84
C GLN A 82 -9.26 7.10 -7.17
N ALA A 83 -10.34 6.86 -7.92
CA ALA A 83 -11.70 6.85 -7.38
C ALA A 83 -11.88 5.73 -6.34
N PHE A 84 -11.35 4.53 -6.63
CA PHE A 84 -11.30 3.42 -5.70
C PHE A 84 -10.57 3.81 -4.40
N LEU A 85 -9.36 4.34 -4.48
CA LEU A 85 -8.60 4.76 -3.29
C LEU A 85 -9.31 5.87 -2.51
N ASN A 86 -9.91 6.83 -3.20
CA ASN A 86 -10.70 7.87 -2.53
C ASN A 86 -11.90 7.28 -1.77
N SER A 87 -12.51 6.19 -2.25
CA SER A 87 -13.62 5.51 -1.56
C SER A 87 -13.19 4.79 -0.27
N LEU A 88 -11.88 4.53 -0.11
CA LEU A 88 -11.32 3.88 1.08
C LEU A 88 -10.85 4.87 2.15
N LYS A 89 -10.81 6.18 1.86
CA LYS A 89 -10.47 7.21 2.85
C LYS A 89 -11.47 7.17 4.01
N GLY A 90 -10.97 7.09 5.23
CA GLY A 90 -11.79 7.00 6.45
C GLY A 90 -12.26 5.59 6.82
N ARG A 91 -11.98 4.57 6.00
CA ARG A 91 -12.10 3.16 6.40
C ARG A 91 -11.02 2.79 7.41
N SER A 92 -11.22 1.69 8.14
CA SER A 92 -10.19 1.17 9.03
C SER A 92 -8.94 0.71 8.26
N ARG A 93 -7.78 0.70 8.93
CA ARG A 93 -6.51 0.25 8.35
C ARG A 93 -6.61 -1.15 7.75
N SER A 94 -7.23 -2.08 8.48
CA SER A 94 -7.45 -3.46 8.00
C SER A 94 -8.31 -3.49 6.73
N GLU A 95 -9.45 -2.78 6.69
CA GLU A 95 -10.29 -2.69 5.49
C GLU A 95 -9.53 -2.10 4.29
N GLN A 96 -8.65 -1.12 4.52
CA GLN A 96 -7.81 -0.53 3.48
C GLN A 96 -6.80 -1.53 2.92
N LEU A 97 -6.07 -2.24 3.78
CA LEU A 97 -5.10 -3.26 3.38
C LEU A 97 -5.76 -4.36 2.55
N ASP A 98 -6.86 -4.88 3.05
CA ASP A 98 -7.69 -5.89 2.42
C ASP A 98 -8.19 -5.48 1.03
N ALA A 99 -8.77 -4.27 0.94
CA ALA A 99 -9.31 -3.76 -0.30
C ALA A 99 -8.22 -3.51 -1.34
N VAL A 100 -7.07 -2.95 -0.92
CA VAL A 100 -5.92 -2.72 -1.80
C VAL A 100 -5.34 -4.03 -2.31
N ASN A 101 -5.18 -5.04 -1.43
CA ASN A 101 -4.69 -6.36 -1.83
C ASN A 101 -5.61 -6.97 -2.91
N ARG A 102 -6.92 -7.02 -2.63
CA ARG A 102 -7.90 -7.59 -3.56
C ARG A 102 -8.01 -6.80 -4.86
N TYR A 103 -7.91 -5.47 -4.84
CA TYR A 103 -8.00 -4.65 -6.05
C TYR A 103 -6.84 -4.96 -7.01
N ALA A 104 -5.61 -4.97 -6.52
CA ALA A 104 -4.46 -5.31 -7.36
C ALA A 104 -4.55 -6.75 -7.86
N ASN A 105 -4.98 -7.68 -7.00
CA ASN A 105 -5.09 -9.11 -7.31
C ASN A 105 -6.21 -9.46 -8.32
N GLN A 106 -6.98 -8.49 -8.81
CA GLN A 106 -7.89 -8.68 -9.96
C GLN A 106 -7.14 -8.67 -11.31
N LYS A 107 -5.92 -8.17 -11.34
CA LYS A 107 -5.07 -8.17 -12.53
C LYS A 107 -4.60 -9.58 -12.87
N ALA A 108 -4.34 -9.82 -14.15
CA ALA A 108 -3.76 -11.07 -14.61
C ALA A 108 -2.24 -11.08 -14.39
N TYR A 109 -1.68 -12.19 -13.94
CA TYR A 109 -0.23 -12.33 -13.87
C TYR A 109 0.33 -12.51 -15.29
N ILE A 110 1.23 -11.63 -15.71
CA ILE A 110 1.90 -11.66 -17.02
C ILE A 110 3.37 -11.33 -16.81
N LEU A 111 4.26 -12.17 -17.34
CA LEU A 111 5.71 -11.98 -17.21
C LEU A 111 6.17 -10.76 -18.00
N ASP A 112 7.21 -10.09 -17.51
CA ASP A 112 7.79 -8.94 -18.20
C ASP A 112 8.30 -9.23 -19.61
N ILE A 113 8.80 -10.43 -19.85
CA ILE A 113 9.27 -10.82 -21.18
C ILE A 113 8.11 -10.79 -22.20
N ASP A 114 6.88 -11.09 -21.75
CA ASP A 114 5.69 -11.07 -22.58
C ASP A 114 5.09 -9.66 -22.71
N ASN A 115 5.17 -8.84 -21.66
CA ASN A 115 4.63 -7.47 -21.64
C ASN A 115 5.55 -6.44 -22.31
N TYR A 116 6.85 -6.50 -22.02
CA TYR A 116 7.83 -5.46 -22.31
C TYR A 116 9.03 -5.97 -23.15
N GLY A 117 9.17 -7.29 -23.33
CA GLY A 117 10.27 -7.88 -24.11
C GLY A 117 11.62 -7.89 -23.38
N VAL A 118 11.61 -7.75 -22.05
CA VAL A 118 12.78 -7.79 -21.16
C VAL A 118 12.45 -8.59 -19.89
N GLU A 119 13.44 -9.17 -19.21
CA GLU A 119 13.18 -10.16 -18.14
C GLU A 119 12.84 -9.58 -16.75
N ASP A 120 13.03 -8.28 -16.51
CA ASP A 120 12.86 -7.65 -15.18
C ASP A 120 12.64 -6.13 -15.32
N TYR A 121 11.38 -5.76 -15.53
CA TYR A 121 10.86 -4.42 -15.79
C TYR A 121 9.85 -4.02 -14.72
N TRP A 122 10.29 -3.15 -13.81
CA TRP A 122 9.43 -2.69 -12.71
C TRP A 122 8.44 -1.64 -13.21
N ALA A 123 7.22 -2.05 -13.54
CA ALA A 123 6.19 -1.18 -14.07
C ALA A 123 5.72 -0.16 -13.03
N VAL A 124 5.46 1.07 -13.48
CA VAL A 124 4.78 2.06 -12.62
C VAL A 124 3.31 1.70 -12.49
N VAL A 125 2.63 2.26 -11.48
CA VAL A 125 1.21 2.00 -11.21
C VAL A 125 0.35 2.10 -12.47
N ARG A 126 0.52 3.17 -13.27
CA ARG A 126 -0.19 3.30 -14.54
C ARG A 126 0.07 2.11 -15.46
N GLU A 127 1.32 1.78 -15.73
CA GLU A 127 1.68 0.69 -16.65
C GLU A 127 1.04 -0.63 -16.21
N PHE A 128 1.17 -0.99 -14.94
CA PHE A 128 0.50 -2.17 -14.36
C PHE A 128 -1.03 -2.12 -14.51
N LEU A 129 -1.63 -0.96 -14.29
CA LEU A 129 -3.07 -0.75 -14.44
C LEU A 129 -3.56 -0.94 -15.89
N TYR A 130 -2.71 -0.77 -16.91
CA TYR A 130 -3.07 -1.03 -18.30
C TYR A 130 -2.66 -2.43 -18.78
N ASN A 131 -1.45 -2.86 -18.46
CA ASN A 131 -0.81 -4.03 -19.05
C ASN A 131 -0.92 -5.27 -18.17
N ASN A 132 -1.39 -5.14 -16.94
CA ASN A 132 -1.11 -6.10 -15.87
C ASN A 132 0.40 -6.20 -15.62
N GLY A 133 0.88 -7.26 -14.98
CA GLY A 133 2.30 -7.41 -14.65
C GLY A 133 2.55 -8.68 -13.84
N ASP A 134 3.75 -8.79 -13.28
CA ASP A 134 4.18 -9.86 -12.40
C ASP A 134 4.44 -9.35 -10.97
N CYS A 135 5.07 -10.17 -10.13
CA CYS A 135 4.96 -10.05 -8.67
C CYS A 135 5.35 -8.67 -8.09
N GLU A 136 6.40 -8.05 -8.60
CA GLU A 136 6.87 -6.74 -8.17
C GLU A 136 5.88 -5.64 -8.55
N ASP A 137 5.23 -5.73 -9.71
CA ASP A 137 4.27 -4.71 -10.17
C ASP A 137 3.04 -4.67 -9.27
N TYR A 138 2.58 -5.84 -8.81
CA TYR A 138 1.55 -5.91 -7.77
C TYR A 138 2.03 -5.26 -6.48
N ALA A 139 3.24 -5.57 -6.01
CA ALA A 139 3.79 -5.03 -4.76
C ALA A 139 3.96 -3.50 -4.82
N ILE A 140 4.48 -2.98 -5.93
CA ILE A 140 4.64 -1.54 -6.22
C ILE A 140 3.27 -0.86 -6.24
N THR A 141 2.29 -1.42 -6.95
CA THR A 141 0.95 -0.84 -7.04
C THR A 141 0.25 -0.79 -5.69
N LYS A 142 0.38 -1.85 -4.88
CA LYS A 142 -0.15 -1.89 -3.51
C LYS A 142 0.56 -0.87 -2.62
N LEU A 143 1.88 -0.71 -2.74
CA LEU A 143 2.65 0.27 -1.96
C LEU A 143 2.15 1.68 -2.23
N PHE A 144 2.08 2.10 -3.50
CA PHE A 144 1.63 3.45 -3.83
C PHE A 144 0.16 3.68 -3.50
N SER A 145 -0.67 2.62 -3.57
CA SER A 145 -2.06 2.68 -3.09
C SER A 145 -2.15 3.00 -1.60
N LEU A 146 -1.36 2.31 -0.76
CA LEU A 146 -1.34 2.58 0.68
C LEU A 146 -0.71 3.93 1.02
N ARG A 147 0.30 4.36 0.25
CA ARG A 147 0.86 5.72 0.37
C ARG A 147 -0.18 6.81 0.10
N TRP A 148 -1.00 6.64 -0.94
CA TRP A 148 -2.12 7.53 -1.22
C TRP A 148 -3.15 7.57 -0.07
N LEU A 149 -3.33 6.46 0.63
CA LEU A 149 -4.24 6.34 1.78
C LEU A 149 -3.64 6.86 3.09
N GLY A 150 -2.37 7.30 3.08
CA GLY A 150 -1.72 7.98 4.20
C GLY A 150 -0.81 7.10 5.06
N PHE A 151 -0.53 5.86 4.67
CA PHE A 151 0.45 5.01 5.36
C PHE A 151 1.84 5.62 5.20
N SER A 152 2.69 5.59 6.22
CA SER A 152 4.06 6.12 6.12
C SER A 152 4.95 5.21 5.27
N MET A 153 5.95 5.77 4.56
CA MET A 153 6.97 4.94 3.88
C MET A 153 7.75 4.06 4.86
N ASP A 154 7.88 4.46 6.13
CA ASP A 154 8.60 3.69 7.14
C ASP A 154 7.88 2.39 7.53
N GLU A 155 6.58 2.32 7.26
CA GLU A 155 5.74 1.14 7.51
C GLU A 155 5.70 0.18 6.33
N LEU A 156 6.11 0.60 5.13
CA LEU A 156 5.92 -0.13 3.88
C LEU A 156 7.25 -0.57 3.30
N ARG A 157 7.37 -1.84 2.92
CA ARG A 157 8.55 -2.38 2.24
C ARG A 157 8.17 -3.38 1.17
N ILE A 158 8.74 -3.23 -0.02
CA ILE A 158 8.74 -4.32 -1.00
C ILE A 158 9.79 -5.33 -0.54
N VAL A 159 9.45 -6.60 -0.56
CA VAL A 159 10.31 -7.69 -0.11
C VAL A 159 10.54 -8.61 -1.30
N VAL A 160 11.80 -8.78 -1.68
CA VAL A 160 12.21 -9.76 -2.69
C VAL A 160 12.71 -10.99 -1.95
N LEU A 161 12.15 -12.13 -2.30
CA LEU A 161 12.28 -13.37 -1.56
C LEU A 161 12.30 -14.58 -2.50
N GLN A 162 12.70 -15.71 -1.95
CA GLN A 162 12.52 -17.01 -2.57
C GLN A 162 11.26 -17.65 -1.97
N ASP A 163 10.27 -17.95 -2.81
CA ASP A 163 9.21 -18.88 -2.43
C ASP A 163 9.79 -20.30 -2.50
N THR A 164 9.92 -20.95 -1.34
CA THR A 164 10.50 -22.29 -1.25
C THR A 164 9.48 -23.40 -1.53
N ASN A 165 8.18 -23.10 -1.46
CA ASN A 165 7.10 -24.02 -1.83
C ASN A 165 6.98 -24.13 -3.35
N LEU A 166 6.93 -22.99 -4.04
CA LEU A 166 6.86 -22.91 -5.50
C LEU A 166 8.23 -22.97 -6.19
N ARG A 167 9.31 -22.74 -5.44
CA ARG A 167 10.71 -22.74 -5.92
C ARG A 167 10.97 -21.69 -7.01
N ILE A 168 10.39 -20.50 -6.83
CA ILE A 168 10.57 -19.35 -7.71
C ILE A 168 11.01 -18.11 -6.92
N PRO A 169 11.77 -17.18 -7.53
CA PRO A 169 11.88 -15.83 -7.00
C PRO A 169 10.49 -15.19 -6.96
N HIS A 170 10.26 -14.33 -5.98
CA HIS A 170 8.97 -13.67 -5.78
C HIS A 170 9.15 -12.31 -5.10
N ALA A 171 8.16 -11.43 -5.27
CA ALA A 171 8.10 -10.13 -4.62
C ALA A 171 6.72 -9.89 -3.97
N VAL A 172 6.73 -9.36 -2.75
CA VAL A 172 5.52 -9.06 -1.97
C VAL A 172 5.62 -7.70 -1.31
N LEU A 173 4.48 -7.16 -0.86
CA LEU A 173 4.46 -5.97 -0.01
C LEU A 173 4.32 -6.37 1.46
N ALA A 174 5.27 -5.92 2.29
CA ALA A 174 5.21 -6.02 3.73
C ALA A 174 4.79 -4.68 4.36
N VAL A 175 3.87 -4.75 5.33
CA VAL A 175 3.28 -3.60 6.02
C VAL A 175 3.39 -3.79 7.53
N ALA A 176 4.03 -2.86 8.22
CA ALA A 176 4.08 -2.87 9.69
C ALA A 176 2.69 -2.69 10.28
N ASP A 177 2.34 -3.51 11.28
CA ASP A 177 1.08 -3.41 12.01
C ASP A 177 1.30 -3.75 13.49
N ALA A 178 1.44 -2.72 14.33
CA ALA A 178 1.83 -2.85 15.73
C ALA A 178 3.10 -3.70 15.94
N ASP A 179 2.99 -4.89 16.54
CA ASP A 179 4.10 -5.82 16.77
C ASP A 179 4.28 -6.83 15.62
N ASP A 180 3.44 -6.78 14.59
CA ASP A 180 3.42 -7.71 13.47
C ASP A 180 3.79 -7.04 12.13
N ILE A 181 4.01 -7.88 11.12
CA ILE A 181 4.16 -7.49 9.73
C ILE A 181 3.13 -8.26 8.92
N LEU A 182 2.26 -7.52 8.24
CA LEU A 182 1.26 -8.06 7.36
C LEU A 182 1.81 -8.13 5.93
N ILE A 183 1.51 -9.22 5.23
CA ILE A 183 1.96 -9.48 3.87
C ILE A 183 0.78 -9.38 2.92
N LEU A 184 0.93 -8.52 1.91
CA LEU A 184 0.03 -8.39 0.78
C LEU A 184 0.72 -8.99 -0.44
N ASP A 185 0.20 -10.12 -0.90
CA ASP A 185 0.80 -10.97 -1.93
C ASP A 185 -0.20 -11.17 -3.08
N ASN A 186 0.28 -11.28 -4.33
CA ASN A 186 -0.57 -11.59 -5.48
C ASN A 186 -0.97 -13.08 -5.56
N GLN A 187 -0.28 -13.96 -4.84
CA GLN A 187 -0.64 -15.38 -4.78
C GLN A 187 -1.76 -15.66 -3.75
N SER A 188 -2.10 -14.69 -2.88
CA SER A 188 -3.17 -14.80 -1.88
C SER A 188 -4.12 -13.61 -1.89
N GLN A 189 -5.43 -13.86 -1.82
CA GLN A 189 -6.44 -12.79 -1.70
C GLN A 189 -6.52 -12.22 -0.27
N GLU A 190 -5.96 -12.93 0.71
CA GLU A 190 -5.95 -12.54 2.11
C GLU A 190 -4.68 -11.77 2.47
N VAL A 191 -4.81 -10.85 3.42
CA VAL A 191 -3.67 -10.21 4.07
C VAL A 191 -3.27 -11.06 5.26
N ILE A 192 -2.05 -11.59 5.23
CA ILE A 192 -1.61 -12.66 6.16
C ILE A 192 -0.46 -12.15 7.03
N SER A 193 -0.44 -12.55 8.29
CA SER A 193 0.71 -12.31 9.17
C SER A 193 1.96 -13.00 8.60
N HIS A 194 3.09 -12.30 8.59
CA HIS A 194 4.36 -12.90 8.18
C HIS A 194 4.76 -14.11 9.05
N ARG A 195 4.19 -14.23 10.26
CA ARG A 195 4.44 -15.32 11.21
C ARG A 195 3.80 -16.63 10.75
N ASP A 196 2.73 -16.55 9.96
CA ASP A 196 1.99 -17.70 9.45
C ASP A 196 2.55 -18.20 8.10
N ILE A 197 3.49 -17.47 7.50
CA ILE A 197 4.12 -17.80 6.23
C ILE A 197 5.50 -18.42 6.47
N VAL A 198 5.55 -19.76 6.42
CA VAL A 198 6.77 -20.53 6.74
C VAL A 198 7.66 -20.85 5.53
N HIS A 199 7.19 -20.59 4.32
CA HIS A 199 7.86 -21.00 3.07
C HIS A 199 8.56 -19.84 2.34
N TYR A 200 8.56 -18.63 2.91
CA TYR A 200 9.24 -17.48 2.32
C TYR A 200 10.61 -17.27 2.95
N ALA A 201 11.63 -17.25 2.11
CA ALA A 201 13.00 -16.92 2.49
C ALA A 201 13.36 -15.54 1.92
N PRO A 202 13.28 -14.46 2.71
CA PRO A 202 13.57 -13.11 2.24
C PRO A 202 15.06 -12.95 1.90
N VAL A 203 15.34 -12.21 0.82
CA VAL A 203 16.71 -11.87 0.40
C VAL A 203 17.01 -10.42 0.80
N TYR A 204 16.19 -9.49 0.32
CA TYR A 204 16.27 -8.08 0.69
C TYR A 204 14.86 -7.47 0.76
N SER A 205 14.74 -6.34 1.43
CA SER A 205 13.56 -5.50 1.36
C SER A 205 13.95 -4.04 1.16
N ILE A 206 13.10 -3.27 0.51
CA ILE A 206 13.38 -1.89 0.13
C ILE A 206 12.16 -0.99 0.31
N ASN A 207 12.42 0.27 0.64
CA ASN A 207 11.47 1.36 0.51
C ASN A 207 12.13 2.57 -0.18
N GLU A 208 11.45 3.72 -0.22
CA GLU A 208 11.94 4.94 -0.86
C GLU A 208 13.30 5.41 -0.31
N ASN A 209 13.54 5.20 0.99
CA ASN A 209 14.65 5.83 1.71
C ASN A 209 15.79 4.84 2.01
N HIS A 210 15.47 3.56 2.22
CA HIS A 210 16.39 2.57 2.78
C HIS A 210 16.13 1.19 2.20
N TRP A 211 17.12 0.31 2.35
CA TRP A 211 16.96 -1.12 2.13
C TRP A 211 17.63 -1.93 3.23
N TRP A 212 17.23 -3.20 3.32
CA TRP A 212 17.69 -4.15 4.33
C TRP A 212 18.04 -5.46 3.64
N ILE A 213 19.17 -6.04 4.01
CA ILE A 213 19.48 -7.45 3.71
C ILE A 213 18.92 -8.33 4.84
N HIS A 214 18.38 -9.49 4.47
CA HIS A 214 17.83 -10.46 5.41
C HIS A 214 18.80 -11.62 5.58
N LEU A 215 19.14 -11.94 6.82
CA LEU A 215 20.03 -13.05 7.17
C LEU A 215 19.27 -14.07 8.02
N PRO A 216 19.48 -15.39 7.78
CA PRO A 216 18.99 -16.41 8.70
C PRO A 216 19.53 -16.14 10.11
N ASN A 217 18.69 -16.40 11.13
CA ASN A 217 19.16 -16.39 12.52
C ASN A 217 20.13 -17.54 12.80
#